data_AF-A0A3N5TZW9-F1
#
_entry.id   AF-A0A3N5TZW9-F1
#
_cell.length_a   1.000
_cell.length_b   1.000
_cell.length_c   1.000
_cell.angle_alpha   90.00
_cell.angle_beta   90.00
_cell.angle_gamma   90.00
#
_symmetry.space_group_name_H-M   'P 1'
#
loop_
_entity.id
_entity.type
_entity.pdbx_description
1 polymer ?
#
loop_
_entity_poly.entity_id
_entity_poly.type
_entity_poly.pdbx_seq_one_letter_code
_entity_poly.pdbx_strand_id
1 'polypeptide(L)' 'ITSGPVVVARLEGEGAIDVWRTLIGPTDPATAPPGTIRGDYGLVITENLVHGSDSPESAERELKLFFG' A
#
# COMPACT_ATOMS: atom_id res chain seq x y z
N ILE A 1 -3.89 7.67 -10.97
CA ILE A 1 -4.91 7.02 -10.11
C ILE A 1 -6.23 7.74 -10.30
N THR A 2 -6.93 7.50 -11.40
CA THR A 2 -8.23 8.14 -11.72
C THR A 2 -9.11 7.30 -12.66
N SER A 3 -8.68 6.09 -13.05
CA SER A 3 -9.40 5.20 -13.97
C SER A 3 -10.58 4.46 -13.33
N GLY A 4 -10.71 4.51 -12.00
CA GLY A 4 -11.78 3.87 -11.25
C GLY A 4 -11.84 4.32 -9.78
N PRO A 5 -12.88 3.94 -9.05
CA PRO A 5 -13.00 4.23 -7.62
C PRO A 5 -11.90 3.50 -6.84
N VAL A 6 -11.52 4.08 -5.70
CA VAL A 6 -10.54 3.50 -4.78
C VAL A 6 -11.12 3.44 -3.37
N VAL A 7 -10.64 2.49 -2.58
CA VAL A 7 -10.89 2.43 -1.13
C VAL A 7 -9.69 3.04 -0.42
N VAL A 8 -9.96 3.97 0.50
CA VAL A 8 -8.92 4.59 1.33
C VAL A 8 -9.16 4.18 2.79
N ALA A 9 -8.08 3.84 3.50
CA ALA A 9 -8.13 3.44 4.89
C ALA A 9 -7.03 4.13 5.71
N ARG A 10 -7.33 4.42 6.98
CA ARG A 10 -6.34 4.77 8.00
C ARG A 10 -6.10 3.52 8.86
N LEU A 11 -4.86 3.07 8.91
CA LEU A 11 -4.45 1.91 9.70
C LEU A 11 -3.71 2.39 10.96
N GLU A 12 -3.95 1.71 12.08
CA GLU A 12 -3.32 1.99 13.37
C GLU A 12 -2.77 0.69 13.97
N GLY A 13 -1.63 0.78 14.65
CA GLY A 13 -0.98 -0.33 15.32
C GLY A 13 0.50 -0.04 15.57
N GLU A 14 1.13 -0.89 16.38
CA GLU A 14 2.58 -0.85 16.58
C GLU A 14 3.31 -1.14 15.27
N GLY A 15 4.20 -0.24 14.86
CA GLY A 15 4.92 -0.37 13.58
C GLY A 15 4.01 -0.41 12.36
N ALA A 16 2.83 0.22 12.39
CA ALA A 16 1.79 0.10 11.36
C ALA A 16 2.30 0.26 9.91
N ILE A 17 3.24 1.18 9.68
CA ILE A 17 3.86 1.39 8.36
C ILE A 17 4.64 0.14 7.94
N ASP A 18 5.56 -0.34 8.77
CA ASP A 18 6.40 -1.50 8.45
C ASP A 18 5.56 -2.78 8.32
N VAL A 19 4.58 -2.96 9.20
CA VAL A 19 3.63 -4.10 9.15
C VAL A 19 2.83 -4.05 7.86
N TRP A 20 2.28 -2.89 7.50
CA TRP A 20 1.54 -2.73 6.25
C TRP A 20 2.42 -2.97 5.03
N ARG A 21 3.64 -2.42 5.02
CA ARG A 21 4.62 -2.62 3.94
C ARG A 21 5.03 -4.08 3.77
N THR A 22 5.14 -4.81 4.87
CA THR A 22 5.42 -6.25 4.87
C THR A 22 4.24 -7.03 4.27
N LEU A 23 3.01 -6.65 4.63
CA LEU A 23 1.79 -7.32 4.17
C LEU A 23 1.50 -7.04 2.69
N ILE A 24 1.74 -5.81 2.20
CA ILE A 24 1.54 -5.49 0.77
C ILE A 24 2.60 -6.14 -0.14
N GLY A 25 3.84 -6.29 0.34
CA GLY A 25 4.96 -6.81 -0.42
C GLY A 25 5.67 -5.80 -1.34
N PRO A 26 6.79 -6.20 -1.98
CA PRO A 26 7.56 -5.38 -2.92
C PRO A 26 6.72 -4.74 -4.02
N THR A 27 7.18 -3.60 -4.56
CA THR A 27 6.44 -2.83 -5.59
C THR A 27 6.17 -3.63 -6.86
N ASP A 28 7.10 -4.49 -7.27
CA ASP A 28 6.96 -5.36 -8.43
C ASP A 28 6.32 -6.70 -8.01
N PRO A 29 5.07 -6.99 -8.44
CA PRO A 29 4.40 -8.26 -8.14
C PRO A 29 5.21 -9.49 -8.54
N ALA A 30 6.02 -9.42 -9.61
CA ALA A 30 6.81 -10.55 -10.09
C ALA A 30 7.90 -11.00 -9.09
N THR A 31 8.29 -10.11 -8.18
CA THR A 31 9.29 -10.38 -7.13
C THR A 31 8.67 -10.47 -5.74
N ALA A 32 7.36 -10.28 -5.63
CA ALA A 32 6.66 -10.28 -4.35
C ALA A 32 6.45 -11.73 -3.85
N PRO A 33 6.77 -12.04 -2.58
CA PRO A 33 6.56 -13.37 -2.04
C PRO A 33 5.07 -13.78 -2.04
N PRO A 34 4.75 -15.07 -2.26
CA PRO A 34 3.40 -15.59 -2.05
C PRO A 34 2.87 -15.28 -0.65
N GLY A 35 1.59 -14.94 -0.54
CA GLY A 35 0.92 -14.53 0.70
C GLY A 35 0.99 -13.02 0.98
N THR A 36 1.74 -12.24 0.20
CA THR A 36 1.63 -10.78 0.20
C THR A 36 0.53 -10.33 -0.76
N ILE A 37 -0.09 -9.17 -0.53
CA ILE A 37 -1.18 -8.68 -1.40
C ILE A 37 -0.72 -8.59 -2.86
N ARG A 38 0.49 -8.06 -3.12
CA ARG A 38 1.02 -7.94 -4.48
C ARG A 38 1.44 -9.29 -5.06
N GLY A 39 1.97 -10.20 -4.25
CA GLY A 39 2.32 -11.55 -4.71
C GLY A 39 1.10 -12.37 -5.12
N ASP A 40 -0.02 -12.21 -4.40
CA ASP A 40 -1.23 -12.99 -4.65
C ASP A 40 -2.16 -12.37 -5.72
N TYR A 41 -2.18 -11.03 -5.82
CA TYR A 41 -3.19 -10.32 -6.63
C TYR A 41 -2.63 -9.25 -7.58
N GLY A 42 -1.33 -8.92 -7.50
CA GLY A 42 -0.71 -7.95 -8.39
C GLY A 42 -0.46 -8.54 -9.79
N LEU A 43 -0.65 -7.73 -10.84
CA LEU A 43 -0.48 -8.19 -12.23
C LEU A 43 0.81 -7.65 -12.86
N VAL A 44 1.03 -6.34 -12.75
CA VAL A 44 2.17 -5.63 -13.35
C VAL A 44 2.63 -4.50 -12.44
N ILE A 45 3.87 -4.07 -12.58
CA ILE A 45 4.49 -3.06 -11.71
C ILE A 45 3.74 -1.72 -11.65
N THR A 46 3.11 -1.29 -12.75
CA THR A 46 2.37 -0.02 -12.84
C THR A 46 0.93 -0.12 -12.29
N GLU A 47 0.41 -1.34 -12.12
CA GLU A 47 -0.95 -1.63 -11.64
C GLU A 47 -0.89 -2.66 -10.51
N ASN A 48 -0.05 -2.38 -9.51
CA ASN A 48 0.27 -3.30 -8.41
C ASN A 48 -0.76 -3.28 -7.28
N LEU A 49 -2.02 -2.98 -7.61
CA LEU A 49 -3.23 -3.09 -6.79
C LEU A 49 -3.35 -2.18 -5.55
N VAL A 50 -2.30 -2.04 -4.74
CA VAL A 50 -2.38 -1.43 -3.39
C VAL A 50 -1.25 -0.42 -3.15
N HIS A 51 -1.58 0.64 -2.41
CA HIS A 51 -0.64 1.68 -1.94
C HIS A 51 -0.44 1.57 -0.42
N GLY A 52 0.70 2.05 0.05
CA GLY A 52 1.00 2.22 1.46
C GLY A 52 2.11 3.25 1.64
N SER A 53 1.95 4.11 2.63
CA SER A 53 2.97 5.11 2.98
C SER A 53 4.31 4.44 3.30
N ASP A 54 5.41 5.12 3.02
CA ASP A 54 6.76 4.61 3.18
C ASP A 54 7.50 5.16 4.41
N SER A 55 6.97 6.22 5.03
CA SER A 55 7.52 6.84 6.22
C SER A 55 6.42 7.53 7.04
N PRO A 56 6.67 7.87 8.33
CA PRO A 56 5.75 8.65 9.13
C PRO A 56 5.35 9.98 8.49
N GLU A 57 6.31 10.68 7.86
CA GLU A 57 6.08 11.96 7.18
C GLU A 57 5.19 11.79 5.94
N SER A 58 5.38 10.70 5.19
CA SER A 58 4.48 10.35 4.08
C SER A 58 3.08 9.99 4.57
N ALA A 59 2.99 9.22 5.66
CA ALA A 59 1.70 8.84 6.25
C ALA A 59 0.92 10.07 6.72
N GLU A 60 1.56 11.02 7.41
CA GLU A 60 0.93 12.27 7.85
C GLU A 60 0.39 13.07 6.66
N ARG A 61 1.22 13.28 5.62
CA ARG A 61 0.84 14.00 4.41
C ARG A 61 -0.33 13.34 3.68
N GLU A 62 -0.28 12.03 3.51
CA GLU A 62 -1.29 11.25 2.78
C GLU A 62 -2.60 11.16 3.55
N LEU A 63 -2.56 10.93 4.87
CA LEU A 63 -3.76 10.94 5.71
C LEU A 63 -4.45 12.30 5.68
N LYS A 64 -3.69 13.40 5.75
CA LYS A 64 -4.23 14.75 5.62
C LYS A 64 -4.90 14.99 4.27
N LEU A 65 -4.31 14.46 3.19
CA LEU A 65 -4.86 14.59 1.83
C LEU A 65 -6.25 13.93 1.71
N PHE A 66 -6.47 12.77 2.34
CA PHE A 66 -7.70 12.00 2.19
C PHE A 66 -8.73 12.21 3.31
N PHE A 67 -8.31 12.56 4.53
CA PHE A 67 -9.17 12.58 5.72
C PHE A 67 -9.25 13.94 6.46
N GLY A 68 -8.44 14.93 6.08
CA GLY A 68 -8.48 16.29 6.67
C GLY A 68 -7.49 16.51 7.81
#